data_AF-A0A9Q0T9U3-F1
#
_entry.id   AF-A0A9Q0T9U3-F1
#
_cell.length_a   1.000
_cell.length_b   1.000
_cell.length_c   1.000
_cell.angle_alpha   90.00
_cell.angle_beta   90.00
_cell.angle_gamma   90.00
#
_symmetry.space_group_name_H-M   'P 1'
#
loop_
_entity.id
_entity.type
_entity.pdbx_description
1 polymer ?
#
loop_
_entity_poly.entity_id
_entity_poly.type
_entity_poly.pdbx_seq_one_letter_code
_entity_poly.pdbx_strand_id
1 'polypeptide(L)'
;MLNNLFWEIKYSLMLSQNYILTVYSEVIHSFDAQAEGEMSLSVDDFVVVRQVAQTGWSEGERRGEAGWFPSAYIEKHENSPASKIMEESSTS
;
A
#
# COMPACT_ATOMS: atom_id res chain seq x y z
N MET A 1 6.46 -19.45 -28.16
CA MET A 1 5.30 -18.52 -28.25
C MET A 1 4.19 -18.83 -27.21
N LEU A 2 4.48 -19.46 -26.07
CA LEU A 2 3.45 -19.79 -25.05
C LEU A 2 3.60 -19.01 -23.74
N ASN A 3 4.64 -18.18 -23.60
CA ASN A 3 4.95 -17.53 -22.32
C ASN A 3 4.14 -16.24 -22.09
N ASN A 4 3.60 -15.60 -23.14
CA ASN A 4 3.00 -14.27 -23.01
C ASN A 4 1.64 -14.29 -22.29
N LEU A 5 0.78 -15.27 -22.61
CA LEU A 5 -0.55 -15.37 -22.00
C LEU A 5 -0.50 -15.79 -20.52
N PHE A 6 0.50 -16.59 -20.12
CA PHE A 6 0.60 -17.01 -18.72
C PHE A 6 0.89 -15.82 -17.79
N TRP A 7 1.77 -14.91 -18.23
CA TRP A 7 2.08 -13.70 -17.49
C TRP A 7 0.92 -12.72 -17.47
N GLU A 8 0.25 -12.48 -18.60
CA GLU A 8 -0.92 -11.60 -18.68
C GLU A 8 -2.07 -12.09 -17.78
N ILE A 9 -2.33 -13.40 -17.74
CA ILE A 9 -3.38 -13.96 -16.87
C ILE A 9 -2.98 -13.85 -15.41
N LYS A 10 -1.71 -14.11 -15.05
CA LYS A 10 -1.23 -13.93 -13.67
C LYS A 10 -1.29 -12.46 -13.26
N TYR A 11 -0.89 -11.53 -14.13
CA TYR A 11 -0.96 -10.09 -13.90
C TYR A 11 -2.40 -9.62 -13.75
N SER A 12 -3.28 -9.99 -14.67
CA SER A 12 -4.70 -9.65 -14.65
C SER A 12 -5.39 -10.25 -13.42
N LEU A 13 -5.06 -11.48 -13.02
CA LEU A 13 -5.61 -12.13 -11.82
C LEU A 13 -5.13 -11.46 -10.53
N MET A 14 -3.86 -11.05 -10.48
CA MET A 14 -3.33 -10.29 -9.34
C MET A 14 -4.00 -8.89 -9.29
N LEU A 15 -4.22 -8.22 -10.44
CA LEU A 15 -4.93 -6.94 -10.54
C LEU A 15 -6.42 -7.09 -10.16
N SER A 16 -7.07 -8.17 -10.60
CA SER A 16 -8.51 -8.40 -10.43
C SER A 16 -8.90 -8.84 -9.03
N GLN A 17 -7.95 -9.30 -8.21
CA GLN A 17 -8.14 -9.69 -6.81
C GLN A 17 -7.71 -8.58 -5.82
N ASN A 18 -7.38 -7.36 -6.29
CA ASN A 18 -6.73 -6.33 -5.47
C ASN A 18 -5.47 -6.85 -4.73
N TYR A 19 -4.79 -7.86 -5.29
CA TYR A 19 -3.65 -8.52 -4.65
C TYR A 19 -2.30 -7.92 -5.08
N ILE A 20 -2.29 -6.95 -6.00
CA ILE A 20 -1.06 -6.24 -6.39
C ILE A 20 -0.94 -5.00 -5.51
N LEU A 21 0.09 -5.02 -4.65
CA LEU A 21 0.57 -3.91 -3.82
C LEU A 21 -0.32 -3.59 -2.63
N THR A 22 -0.49 -4.55 -1.71
CA THR A 22 -0.66 -4.15 -0.31
C THR A 22 0.59 -3.36 0.09
N VAL A 23 0.53 -2.04 -0.02
CA VAL A 23 1.63 -1.15 0.34
C VAL A 23 1.64 -1.09 1.86
N TYR A 24 2.43 -1.99 2.46
CA TYR A 24 2.80 -1.88 3.86
C TYR A 24 3.66 -0.64 4.03
N SER A 25 3.18 0.27 4.85
CA SER A 25 3.89 1.51 5.18
C SER A 25 4.20 1.51 6.66
N GLU A 26 5.44 1.84 7.01
CA GLU A 26 5.87 2.02 8.40
C GLU A 26 5.38 3.37 8.90
N VAL A 27 4.92 3.42 10.14
CA VAL A 27 4.56 4.67 10.79
C VAL A 27 5.83 5.34 11.32
N ILE A 28 6.15 6.51 10.78
CA ILE A 28 7.32 7.31 11.18
C ILE A 28 6.95 8.46 12.15
N HIS A 29 5.66 8.76 12.29
CA HIS A 29 5.14 9.74 13.25
C HIS A 29 3.84 9.27 13.90
N SER A 30 3.70 9.47 15.21
CA SER A 30 2.45 9.14 15.92
C SER A 30 1.34 10.14 15.59
N PHE A 31 0.11 9.69 15.62
CA PHE A 31 -1.08 10.51 15.38
C PHE A 31 -2.20 10.04 16.29
N ASP A 32 -2.85 10.96 16.99
CA ASP A 32 -4.05 10.67 17.78
C ASP A 32 -5.28 11.06 16.98
N ALA A 33 -6.20 10.12 16.73
CA ALA A 33 -7.46 10.41 16.07
C ALA A 33 -8.24 11.49 16.85
N GLN A 34 -8.68 12.53 16.14
CA GLN A 34 -9.41 13.69 16.66
C GLN A 34 -10.88 13.71 16.25
N ALA A 35 -11.25 12.95 15.22
CA ALA A 35 -12.61 12.88 14.70
C ALA A 35 -13.05 11.44 14.38
N GLU A 36 -14.36 11.25 14.24
CA GLU A 36 -14.93 9.99 13.77
C GLU A 36 -14.39 9.65 12.37
N GLY A 37 -13.96 8.40 12.18
CA GLY A 37 -13.37 7.92 10.94
C GLY A 37 -11.86 8.13 10.84
N GLU A 38 -11.22 8.81 11.78
CA GLU A 38 -9.76 8.87 11.89
C GLU A 38 -9.21 7.65 12.65
N MET A 39 -7.99 7.23 12.33
CA MET A 39 -7.30 6.12 12.99
C MET A 39 -5.99 6.61 13.61
N SER A 40 -5.79 6.34 14.89
CA SER A 40 -4.54 6.66 15.57
C SER A 40 -3.37 5.82 15.02
N LEU A 41 -2.19 6.43 14.96
CA LEU A 41 -0.93 5.81 14.55
C LEU A 41 0.05 5.77 15.72
N SER A 42 0.80 4.68 15.83
CA SER A 42 1.93 4.52 16.74
C SER A 42 3.20 4.31 15.93
N VAL A 43 4.28 5.02 16.25
CA VAL A 43 5.58 4.84 15.57
C VAL A 43 6.02 3.38 15.65
N ASP A 44 6.70 2.92 14.61
CA ASP A 44 7.16 1.53 14.40
C ASP A 44 6.03 0.50 14.14
N ASP A 45 4.75 0.90 14.14
CA ASP A 45 3.67 0.06 13.59
C ASP A 45 3.70 0.07 12.05
N PHE A 46 3.04 -0.94 11.45
CA PHE A 46 2.80 -1.00 10.01
C PHE A 46 1.32 -0.87 9.70
N VAL A 47 1.00 -0.08 8.68
CA VAL A 47 -0.36 0.09 8.16
C VAL A 47 -0.43 -0.36 6.71
N VAL A 48 -1.57 -0.93 6.33
CA VAL A 48 -1.90 -1.17 4.92
C VAL A 48 -2.61 0.05 4.39
N VAL A 49 -1.99 0.76 3.44
CA VAL A 49 -2.64 1.90 2.79
C VAL A 49 -3.60 1.40 1.72
N ARG A 50 -4.88 1.77 1.84
CA ARG A 50 -5.95 1.38 0.92
C ARG A 50 -6.22 2.46 -0.12
N GLN A 51 -6.16 3.73 0.28
CA GLN A 51 -6.32 4.87 -0.62
C GLN A 51 -5.60 6.11 -0.10
N VAL A 52 -5.20 6.97 -1.03
CA VAL A 52 -4.57 8.27 -0.75
C VAL A 52 -5.43 9.36 -1.38
N ALA A 53 -5.92 10.29 -0.57
CA ALA A 53 -6.66 11.45 -1.01
C ALA A 53 -5.71 12.58 -1.45
N GLN A 54 -6.18 13.44 -2.36
CA GLN A 54 -5.42 14.62 -2.82
C GLN A 54 -5.22 15.67 -1.70
N THR A 55 -5.91 15.53 -0.57
CA THR A 55 -5.84 16.41 0.60
C THR A 55 -4.64 16.13 1.51
N GLY A 56 -3.80 15.15 1.16
CA GLY A 56 -2.67 14.73 2.00
C GLY A 56 -3.05 13.74 3.10
N TRP A 57 -4.23 13.14 3.01
CA TRP A 57 -4.72 12.08 3.92
C TRP A 57 -4.68 10.72 3.24
N SER A 58 -4.41 9.68 4.02
CA SER A 58 -4.48 8.28 3.60
C SER A 58 -5.51 7.56 4.46
N GLU A 59 -6.29 6.67 3.85
CA GLU A 59 -7.07 5.67 4.57
C GLU A 59 -6.27 4.38 4.58
N GLY A 60 -6.16 3.78 5.76
CA GLY A 60 -5.48 2.50 5.91
C GLY A 60 -6.13 1.62 6.95
N GLU A 61 -5.58 0.42 7.07
CA GLU A 61 -6.05 -0.60 7.99
C GLU A 61 -4.89 -1.20 8.77
N ARG A 62 -5.11 -1.43 10.06
CA ARG A 62 -4.17 -2.07 10.98
C ARG A 62 -4.97 -2.84 12.03
N ARG A 63 -4.72 -4.15 12.16
CA ARG A 63 -5.32 -5.02 13.19
C ARG A 63 -6.85 -4.96 13.26
N GLY A 64 -7.52 -4.80 12.12
CA GLY A 64 -8.98 -4.71 12.03
C GLY A 64 -9.56 -3.33 12.33
N GLU A 65 -8.73 -2.35 12.66
CA GLU A 65 -9.09 -0.94 12.72
C GLU A 65 -8.79 -0.29 11.36
N ALA A 66 -9.72 0.53 10.87
CA ALA A 66 -9.56 1.29 9.65
C ALA A 66 -9.93 2.75 9.87
N GLY A 67 -9.22 3.64 9.20
CA GLY A 67 -9.52 5.07 9.25
C GLY A 67 -8.46 5.92 8.59
N TRP A 68 -8.70 7.22 8.68
CA TRP A 68 -7.90 8.25 8.05
C TRP A 68 -6.77 8.76 8.94
N PHE A 69 -5.62 9.01 8.33
CA PHE A 69 -4.43 9.61 8.96
C PHE A 69 -3.63 10.45 7.96
N PRO A 70 -2.74 11.35 8.40
CA PRO A 70 -1.89 12.14 7.51
C PRO A 70 -0.94 11.24 6.70
N SER A 71 -0.93 11.38 5.37
CA SER A 71 -0.06 10.57 4.50
C SER A 71 1.43 10.78 4.78
N ALA A 72 1.81 11.94 5.29
CA ALA A 72 3.20 12.27 5.60
C ALA A 72 3.73 11.54 6.85
N TYR A 73 2.88 10.81 7.58
CA TYR A 73 3.25 10.16 8.85
C TYR A 73 3.64 8.69 8.64
N ILE A 74 3.64 8.24 7.39
CA ILE A 74 3.99 6.90 7.00
C ILE A 74 5.04 6.92 5.88
N GLU A 75 5.89 5.90 5.83
CA GLU A 75 6.87 5.69 4.78
C GLU A 75 6.64 4.35 4.09
N LYS A 76 6.63 4.34 2.76
CA LYS A 76 6.43 3.12 1.98
C LYS A 76 7.73 2.33 1.93
N HIS A 77 7.68 1.06 2.31
CA HIS A 77 8.81 0.15 2.13
C HIS A 77 8.67 -0.60 0.81
N GLU A 78 9.49 -0.29 -0.19
CA GLU A 78 9.46 -0.93 -1.53
C GLU A 78 10.04 -2.37 -1.55
N ASN A 79 9.96 -3.12 -0.45
CA ASN A 79 10.35 -4.53 -0.42
C ASN A 79 9.20 -5.46 -0.85
N SER A 80 8.51 -5.09 -1.93
CA SER A 80 7.62 -6.02 -2.61
C SER A 80 8.39 -6.77 -3.70
N PRO A 81 8.31 -8.10 -3.81
CA PRO A 81 8.88 -8.81 -4.96
C PRO A 81 8.32 -8.34 -6.32
N ALA A 82 7.29 -7.49 -6.34
CA ALA A 82 6.76 -6.82 -7.53
C ALA A 82 7.51 -5.54 -7.96
N SER A 83 8.18 -4.80 -7.05
CA SER A 83 8.97 -3.61 -7.44
C SER A 83 10.17 -4.03 -8.31
N LYS A 84 10.78 -5.17 -7.98
CA LYS A 84 11.85 -5.79 -8.76
C LYS A 84 11.42 -6.21 -10.18
N ILE A 85 10.15 -6.52 -10.39
CA ILE A 85 9.61 -6.93 -11.70
C ILE A 85 9.36 -5.72 -12.61
N MET A 86 9.11 -4.53 -12.06
CA MET A 86 8.88 -3.31 -12.84
C MET A 86 10.18 -2.59 -13.26
N GLU A 87 11.27 -2.71 -12.50
CA GLU A 87 12.59 -2.17 -12.90
C GLU A 87 13.24 -3.00 -14.02
N GLU A 88 13.07 -4.32 -14.01
CA GLU A 88 13.70 -5.24 -14.98
C GLU A 88 13.04 -5.20 -16.37
N SER A 89 11.78 -4.72 -16.47
CA SER A 89 11.08 -4.54 -17.76
C SER A 89 11.35 -3.19 -18.44
N SER A 90 12.03 -2.26 -17.75
CA SER A 90 12.28 -0.90 -18.25
C SER A 90 13.68 -0.74 -18.84
N THR A 91 14.54 -1.76 -18.72
CA THR A 91 15.95 -1.72 -19.15
C THR A 91 16.30 -2.88 -20.11
N SER A 92 15.33 -3.45 -20.82
CA SER A 92 15.56 -4.44 -21.89
C SER A 92 14.67 -4.21 -23.09
#